data_AF-A0A427BNV3-F1
#
_entry.id   AF-A0A427BNV3-F1
#
_cell.length_a   1.000
_cell.length_b   1.000
_cell.length_c   1.000
_cell.angle_alpha   90.00
_cell.angle_beta   90.00
_cell.angle_gamma   90.00
#
_symmetry.space_group_name_H-M   'P 1'
#
loop_
_entity.id
_entity.type
_entity.pdbx_description
1 polymer ?
#
loop_
_entity_poly.entity_id
_entity_poly.type
_entity_poly.pdbx_seq_one_letter_code
_entity_poly.pdbx_strand_id
1 'polypeptide(L)'
;MRTRLFFLATTLFTVSTLSAQKFEIDTLQYQGSDKNIINLVVLADGYTKDELKYYKEDAKRFTDYLFKTEPLSQYINYFNVFVINNP
;
A
#
# COMPACT_ATOMS: atom_id res chain seq x y z
N MET A 1 18.36 -24.50 -35.86
CA MET A 1 16.97 -24.06 -35.53
C MET A 1 16.44 -24.70 -34.25
N ARG A 2 16.55 -26.02 -34.06
CA ARG A 2 16.05 -26.74 -32.86
C ARG A 2 16.55 -26.18 -31.51
N THR A 3 17.84 -25.91 -31.37
CA THR A 3 18.42 -25.35 -30.13
C THR A 3 17.89 -23.96 -29.79
N ARG A 4 17.65 -23.09 -30.78
CA ARG A 4 17.04 -21.77 -30.55
C ARG A 4 15.59 -21.86 -30.08
N LEU A 5 14.86 -22.89 -30.54
CA LEU A 5 13.50 -23.16 -30.10
C LEU A 5 13.45 -23.60 -28.63
N PHE A 6 14.42 -24.42 -28.20
CA PHE A 6 14.57 -24.78 -26.79
C PHE A 6 14.89 -23.57 -25.92
N PHE A 7 15.88 -22.75 -26.30
CA PHE A 7 16.17 -21.52 -25.55
C PHE A 7 14.94 -20.61 -25.45
N LEU A 8 14.20 -20.40 -26.54
CA LEU A 8 13.00 -19.57 -26.54
C LEU A 8 11.91 -20.14 -25.61
N ALA A 9 11.68 -21.46 -25.63
CA ALA A 9 10.72 -22.12 -24.76
C ALA A 9 11.10 -22.02 -23.27
N THR A 10 12.39 -22.15 -22.93
CA THR A 10 12.86 -21.97 -21.56
C THR A 10 12.66 -20.54 -21.08
N THR A 11 12.97 -19.54 -21.92
CA THR A 11 12.76 -18.13 -21.57
C THR A 11 11.27 -17.83 -21.36
N LEU A 12 10.39 -18.32 -22.23
CA LEU A 12 8.93 -18.18 -22.09
C LEU A 12 8.41 -18.81 -20.80
N PHE A 13 8.92 -19.99 -20.43
CA PHE A 13 8.52 -20.68 -19.19
C PHE A 13 8.99 -19.95 -17.92
N THR A 14 10.16 -19.32 -17.94
CA THR A 14 10.65 -18.52 -16.81
C THR A 14 9.88 -17.20 -16.63
N VAL A 15 9.29 -16.64 -17.69
CA VAL A 15 8.50 -15.41 -17.59
C VAL A 15 7.14 -15.69 -16.95
N SER A 16 6.57 -16.88 -17.12
CA SER A 16 5.28 -17.25 -16.52
C SER A 16 5.27 -17.38 -14.99
N THR A 17 6.43 -17.35 -14.32
CA THR A 17 6.52 -17.42 -12.85
C THR A 17 6.68 -16.06 -12.17
N LEU A 18 6.73 -14.96 -12.94
CA LEU A 18 6.74 -13.61 -12.39
C LEU A 18 5.37 -13.28 -11.77
N SER A 19 5.31 -13.21 -10.44
CA SER A 19 4.16 -12.70 -9.70
C SER A 19 4.48 -11.31 -9.15
N ALA A 20 3.55 -10.37 -9.29
CA ALA A 20 3.67 -9.06 -8.65
C ALA A 20 3.50 -9.21 -7.12
N GLN A 21 4.20 -8.38 -6.36
CA GLN A 21 4.03 -8.32 -4.91
C GLN A 21 2.59 -7.90 -4.59
N LYS A 22 1.92 -8.68 -3.73
CA LYS A 22 0.61 -8.34 -3.19
C LYS A 22 0.82 -7.73 -1.81
N PHE A 23 0.27 -6.54 -1.61
CA PHE A 23 0.28 -5.88 -0.32
C PHE A 23 -1.11 -5.94 0.30
N GLU A 24 -1.15 -6.14 1.61
CA GLU A 24 -2.37 -6.03 2.38
C GLU A 24 -2.67 -4.55 2.60
N ILE A 25 -3.89 -4.14 2.24
CA ILE A 25 -4.38 -2.77 2.40
C ILE A 25 -5.47 -2.80 3.46
N ASP A 26 -5.32 -1.95 4.48
CA ASP A 26 -6.34 -1.72 5.50
C ASP A 26 -6.78 -0.26 5.46
N THR A 27 -7.95 0.03 6.02
CA THR A 27 -8.61 1.34 5.94
C THR A 27 -8.74 1.94 7.33
N LEU A 28 -8.20 3.15 7.52
CA LEU A 28 -8.38 3.92 8.76
C LEU A 28 -9.54 4.90 8.68
N GLN A 29 -9.79 5.47 7.50
CA GLN A 29 -10.91 6.38 7.25
C GLN A 29 -11.41 6.23 5.81
N TYR A 30 -12.72 6.23 5.62
CA TYR A 30 -13.35 6.19 4.30
C TYR A 30 -14.54 7.12 4.21
N GLN A 31 -14.49 8.06 3.26
CA GLN A 31 -15.48 9.09 2.98
C GLN A 31 -16.19 8.87 1.63
N GLY A 32 -15.91 7.75 0.95
CA GLY A 32 -16.50 7.40 -0.34
C GLY A 32 -15.50 7.40 -1.50
N SER A 33 -16.02 7.17 -2.70
CA SER A 33 -15.25 7.08 -3.95
C SER A 33 -15.46 8.29 -4.87
N ASP A 34 -15.93 9.41 -4.31
CA ASP A 34 -16.14 10.63 -5.08
C ASP A 34 -14.82 11.17 -5.64
N LYS A 35 -14.88 11.77 -6.82
CA LYS A 35 -13.69 12.33 -7.50
C LYS A 35 -13.00 13.46 -6.73
N ASN A 36 -13.64 13.96 -5.68
CA ASN A 36 -13.18 15.07 -4.84
C ASN A 36 -12.60 14.62 -3.50
N ILE A 37 -12.39 13.31 -3.31
CA ILE A 37 -11.76 12.75 -2.10
C ILE A 37 -10.27 12.49 -2.36
N ILE A 38 -9.43 12.94 -1.45
CA ILE A 38 -7.99 12.70 -1.45
C ILE A 38 -7.73 11.33 -0.80
N ASN A 39 -6.97 10.48 -1.47
CA ASN A 39 -6.52 9.21 -0.87
C ASN A 39 -5.13 9.40 -0.26
N LEU A 40 -5.05 9.40 1.07
CA LEU A 40 -3.79 9.36 1.81
C LEU A 40 -3.40 7.91 2.07
N VAL A 41 -2.24 7.50 1.60
CA VAL A 41 -1.70 6.15 1.80
C VAL A 41 -0.49 6.24 2.71
N VAL A 42 -0.54 5.55 3.85
CA VAL A 42 0.60 5.36 4.74
C VAL A 42 1.22 4.01 4.42
N LEU A 43 2.55 3.96 4.29
CA LEU A 43 3.30 2.74 4.00
C LEU A 43 4.12 2.36 5.23
N ALA A 44 4.12 1.06 5.57
CA ALA A 44 5.07 0.55 6.55
C ALA A 44 6.47 0.55 5.95
N ASP A 45 7.41 1.25 6.58
CA ASP A 45 8.82 1.22 6.23
C ASP A 45 9.67 1.02 7.49
N GLY A 46 10.65 0.14 7.41
CA GLY A 46 11.54 -0.21 8.53
C GLY A 46 10.94 -1.10 9.63
N TYR A 47 9.70 -1.59 9.49
CA TYR A 47 9.10 -2.55 10.42
C TYR A 47 9.59 -3.96 10.14
N THR A 48 10.02 -4.69 11.17
CA THR A 48 10.17 -6.14 11.07
C THR A 48 8.81 -6.83 11.06
N LYS A 49 8.79 -8.12 10.67
CA LYS A 49 7.55 -8.93 10.65
C LYS A 49 6.82 -8.96 12.00
N ASP A 50 7.56 -9.00 13.09
CA ASP A 50 6.98 -9.03 14.45
C ASP A 50 6.49 -7.66 14.92
N GLU A 51 6.96 -6.57 14.29
CA GLU A 51 6.58 -5.19 14.59
C GLU A 51 5.40 -4.71 13.74
N LEU A 52 5.12 -5.33 12.59
CA LEU A 52 3.96 -4.99 11.74
C LEU A 52 2.62 -5.05 12.48
N LYS A 53 2.53 -5.83 13.57
CA LYS A 53 1.33 -5.84 14.44
C LYS A 53 1.07 -4.49 15.13
N TYR A 54 2.09 -3.64 15.27
CA TYR A 54 1.97 -2.30 15.86
C TYR A 54 1.76 -1.21 14.81
N TYR A 55 2.21 -1.46 13.57
CA TYR A 55 2.19 -0.47 12.48
C TYR A 55 0.84 0.21 12.28
N LYS A 56 -0.28 -0.53 12.34
CA LYS A 56 -1.61 0.06 12.16
C LYS A 56 -1.91 1.15 13.19
N GLU A 57 -1.53 0.92 14.45
CA GLU A 57 -1.72 1.89 15.53
C GLU A 57 -0.77 3.08 15.36
N ASP A 58 0.45 2.84 14.90
CA ASP A 58 1.44 3.89 14.63
C ASP A 58 0.98 4.81 13.48
N ALA A 59 0.48 4.21 12.40
CA ALA A 59 -0.14 4.93 11.29
C ALA A 59 -1.36 5.73 11.75
N LYS A 60 -2.20 5.17 12.63
CA LYS A 60 -3.34 5.88 13.22
C LYS A 60 -2.88 7.10 14.05
N ARG A 61 -1.87 6.95 14.91
CA ARG A 61 -1.33 8.07 15.69
C ARG A 61 -0.78 9.17 14.80
N PHE A 62 -0.09 8.79 13.71
CA PHE A 62 0.39 9.74 12.71
C PHE A 62 -0.77 10.49 12.04
N THR A 63 -1.80 9.78 11.56
CA THR A 63 -2.94 10.41 10.88
C THR A 63 -3.77 11.28 11.81
N ASP A 64 -3.93 10.87 13.08
CA ASP A 64 -4.61 11.65 14.11
C ASP A 64 -3.85 12.97 14.38
N TYR A 65 -2.52 12.94 14.43
CA TYR A 65 -1.72 14.15 14.58
C TYR A 65 -1.81 15.05 13.35
N LEU A 66 -1.72 14.47 12.15
CA LEU A 66 -1.83 15.18 10.88
C LEU A 66 -3.15 15.96 10.79
N PHE A 67 -4.28 15.32 11.13
CA PHE A 67 -5.60 15.97 11.10
C PHE A 67 -5.93 16.82 12.32
N LYS A 68 -5.08 16.86 13.35
CA LYS A 68 -5.15 17.90 14.40
C LYS A 68 -4.40 19.17 14.02
N THR A 69 -3.62 19.13 12.95
CA THR A 69 -2.77 20.25 12.53
C THR A 69 -3.55 21.13 11.55
N GLU A 70 -3.64 22.43 11.83
CA GLU A 70 -4.18 23.41 10.88
C GLU A 70 -3.24 23.52 9.65
N PRO A 71 -3.79 23.62 8.42
CA PRO A 71 -5.21 23.73 8.09
C PRO A 71 -5.95 22.39 7.90
N LEU A 72 -5.27 21.25 8.01
CA LEU A 72 -5.82 19.92 7.64
C LEU A 72 -6.98 19.48 8.53
N SER A 73 -7.04 19.93 9.78
CA SER A 73 -8.18 19.78 10.68
C SER A 73 -9.51 20.23 10.08
N GLN A 74 -9.50 21.28 9.25
CA GLN A 74 -10.70 21.81 8.59
C GLN A 74 -11.15 20.94 7.41
N TYR A 75 -10.28 20.04 6.92
CA TYR A 75 -10.49 19.27 5.69
C TYR A 75 -10.52 17.76 5.92
N ILE A 76 -10.62 17.29 7.17
CA ILE A 76 -10.56 15.85 7.48
C ILE A 76 -11.56 15.01 6.67
N ASN A 77 -12.75 15.55 6.38
CA ASN A 77 -13.80 14.86 5.61
C ASN A 77 -13.52 14.73 4.11
N TYR A 78 -12.43 15.33 3.62
CA TYR A 78 -11.98 15.19 2.23
C TYR A 78 -10.93 14.10 2.05
N PHE A 79 -10.61 13.31 3.09
CA PHE A 79 -9.59 12.26 3.02
C PHE A 79 -10.18 10.87 3.19
N ASN A 80 -9.75 9.94 2.33
CA ASN A 80 -9.66 8.53 2.66
C ASN A 80 -8.26 8.26 3.18
N VAL A 81 -8.12 7.35 4.15
CA VAL A 81 -6.83 6.95 4.71
C VAL A 81 -6.69 5.45 4.64
N PHE A 82 -5.67 5.02 3.90
CA PHE A 82 -5.31 3.62 3.74
C PHE A 82 -3.92 3.38 4.33
N VAL A 83 -3.73 2.19 4.88
CA VAL A 83 -2.43 1.72 5.36
C VAL A 83 -2.05 0.47 4.59
N ILE A 84 -0.80 0.40 4.16
CA ILE A 84 -0.28 -0.75 3.44
C ILE A 84 0.81 -1.42 4.27
N ASN A 85 0.59 -2.70 4.57
CA ASN A 85 1.60 -3.54 5.19
C ASN A 85 2.63 -3.94 4.14
N ASN A 86 3.90 -3.64 4.40
CA ASN A 86 5.03 -4.06 3.57
C ASN A 86 5.96 -4.98 4.41
N PRO A 87 5.75 -6.31 4.37
CA PRO A 87 6.57 -7.29 5.09
C PRO A 87 7.89 -7.64 4.42
#